data_AF-A0A5B0LJ46-F1
#
_entry.id   AF-A0A5B0LJ46-F1
#
_cell.length_a   1.000
_cell.length_b   1.000
_cell.length_c   1.000
_cell.angle_alpha   90.00
_cell.angle_beta   90.00
_cell.angle_gamma   90.00
#
_symmetry.space_group_name_H-M   'P 1'
#
loop_
_entity.id
_entity.type
_entity.pdbx_description
1 polymer ?
#
loop_
_entity_poly.entity_id
_entity_poly.type
_entity_poly.pdbx_seq_one_letter_code
_entity_poly.pdbx_strand_id
1 'polypeptide(L)' 'MKLAIQSMTWGGKQGFQQSVNSKFMVGGKYGGRYHTERGLTFVEVAQSGSFMPHDQGQAALSIFEYLLGKRPTP' A
#
# COMPACT_ATOMS: atom_id res chain seq x y z
N MET A 1 -11.19 -4.61 5.90
CA MET A 1 -10.74 -3.64 4.88
C MET A 1 -10.56 -4.24 3.48
N LYS A 2 -10.01 -5.46 3.31
CA LYS A 2 -9.85 -6.09 1.97
C LYS A 2 -11.17 -6.26 1.19
N LEU A 3 -12.28 -6.52 1.89
CA LEU A 3 -13.60 -6.66 1.27
C LEU A 3 -14.12 -5.35 0.64
N ALA A 4 -13.93 -4.21 1.31
CA ALA A 4 -14.46 -2.93 0.83
C ALA A 4 -13.83 -2.51 -0.51
N ILE A 5 -12.50 -2.64 -0.63
CA ILE A 5 -11.82 -2.30 -1.88
C ILE A 5 -12.13 -3.30 -3.00
N GLN A 6 -12.42 -4.56 -2.66
CA GLN A 6 -12.85 -5.55 -3.64
C GLN A 6 -14.27 -5.29 -4.16
N SER A 7 -15.14 -4.66 -3.37
CA SER A 7 -16.46 -4.25 -3.82
C SER A 7 -16.46 -2.95 -4.63
N MET A 8 -15.40 -2.14 -4.54
CA MET A 8 -15.28 -0.87 -5.27
C MET A 8 -15.03 -1.09 -6.77
N THR A 9 -15.62 -0.25 -7.63
CA THR A 9 -15.37 -0.26 -9.08
C THR A 9 -14.51 0.94 -9.46
N TRP A 10 -13.36 0.70 -10.10
CA TRP A 10 -12.49 1.75 -10.62
C TRP A 10 -11.80 1.32 -11.92
N GLY A 11 -11.54 2.28 -12.82
CA GLY A 11 -10.92 2.00 -14.11
C GLY A 11 -11.63 0.91 -14.92
N GLY A 12 -12.97 0.85 -14.82
CA GLY A 12 -13.82 -0.08 -15.59
C GLY A 12 -13.89 -1.52 -15.08
N LYS A 13 -13.27 -1.86 -13.93
CA LYS A 13 -13.37 -3.19 -13.31
C LYS A 13 -13.65 -3.09 -11.81
N GLN A 14 -14.35 -4.07 -11.28
CA GLN A 14 -14.61 -4.19 -9.85
C GLN A 14 -13.45 -4.89 -9.16
N GLY A 15 -12.95 -4.31 -8.06
CA GLY A 15 -11.94 -4.93 -7.23
C GLY A 15 -10.58 -5.10 -7.90
N PHE A 16 -9.61 -5.61 -7.14
CA PHE A 16 -8.33 -5.98 -7.71
C PHE A 16 -8.50 -7.28 -8.49
N GLN A 17 -7.98 -7.30 -9.71
CA GLN A 17 -7.97 -8.48 -10.58
C GLN A 17 -6.83 -9.43 -10.20
N GLN A 18 -5.83 -8.91 -9.49
CA GLN A 18 -4.69 -9.68 -8.99
C GLN A 18 -4.61 -9.63 -7.46
N SER A 19 -4.04 -10.68 -6.88
CA SER A 19 -3.83 -10.77 -5.43
C SER A 19 -2.79 -9.74 -4.96
N VAL A 20 -3.04 -9.13 -3.80
CA VAL A 20 -2.10 -8.20 -3.16
C VAL A 20 -0.89 -8.98 -2.63
N ASN A 21 0.18 -9.08 -3.42
CA ASN A 21 1.33 -9.92 -3.11
C ASN A 21 2.72 -9.30 -3.27
N SER A 22 2.81 -8.04 -3.69
CA SER A 22 4.09 -7.36 -3.79
C SER A 22 4.61 -7.06 -2.38
N LYS A 23 5.91 -7.27 -2.15
CA LYS A 23 6.54 -7.02 -0.84
C LYS A 23 6.83 -5.54 -0.68
N PHE A 24 6.25 -4.91 0.34
CA PHE A 24 6.58 -3.55 0.73
C PHE A 24 7.81 -3.59 1.65
N MET A 25 8.90 -2.94 1.23
CA MET A 25 10.20 -3.00 1.89
C MET A 25 10.64 -1.61 2.32
N VAL A 26 10.94 -1.43 3.60
CA VAL A 26 11.36 -0.15 4.18
C VAL A 26 12.75 -0.33 4.78
N GLY A 27 13.75 0.40 4.25
CA GLY A 27 15.13 0.31 4.74
C GLY A 27 15.71 -1.10 4.72
N GLY A 28 15.32 -1.94 3.75
CA GLY A 28 15.76 -3.33 3.64
C GLY A 28 15.01 -4.32 4.55
N LYS A 29 14.06 -3.87 5.36
CA LYS A 29 13.20 -4.72 6.20
C LYS A 29 11.82 -4.90 5.58
N TYR A 30 11.19 -6.04 5.87
CA TYR A 30 9.82 -6.30 5.46
C TYR A 30 8.86 -5.35 6.20
N GLY A 31 8.30 -4.39 5.46
CA GLY A 31 7.32 -3.43 5.96
C GLY A 31 5.88 -3.87 5.73
N GLY A 32 5.63 -4.86 4.86
CA GLY A 32 4.29 -5.39 4.59
C GLY A 32 4.07 -5.80 3.14
N ARG A 33 2.86 -5.56 2.62
CA ARG A 33 2.48 -5.92 1.25
C ARG A 33 1.89 -4.72 0.53
N TYR A 34 2.04 -4.65 -0.78
CA TYR A 34 1.32 -3.66 -1.58
C TYR A 34 0.85 -4.25 -2.91
N HIS A 35 -0.02 -3.51 -3.58
CA HIS A 35 -0.41 -3.78 -4.95
C HIS A 35 -0.85 -2.49 -5.62
N THR A 36 -0.51 -2.34 -6.90
CA THR A 36 -0.90 -1.19 -7.71
C THR A 36 -1.65 -1.68 -8.92
N GLU A 37 -2.87 -1.18 -9.13
CA GLU A 37 -3.70 -1.59 -10.26
C GLU A 37 -4.58 -0.44 -10.72
N ARG A 38 -4.54 -0.14 -12.03
CA ARG A 38 -5.33 0.93 -12.67
C ARG A 38 -5.21 2.29 -11.95
N GLY A 39 -3.99 2.66 -11.56
CA GLY A 39 -3.70 3.94 -10.91
C GLY A 39 -4.01 3.99 -9.40
N LEU A 40 -4.52 2.91 -8.81
CA LEU A 40 -4.72 2.81 -7.37
C LEU A 40 -3.65 1.93 -6.75
N THR A 41 -2.92 2.47 -5.77
CA THR A 41 -1.97 1.72 -4.94
C THR A 41 -2.59 1.45 -3.57
N PHE A 42 -2.59 0.18 -3.16
CA PHE A 42 -3.00 -0.26 -1.84
C PHE A 42 -1.80 -0.84 -1.09
N VAL A 43 -1.53 -0.35 0.11
CA VAL A 43 -0.40 -0.77 0.95
C VAL A 43 -0.92 -1.27 2.29
N GLU A 44 -0.57 -2.50 2.63
CA GLU A 44 -0.79 -3.13 3.94
C GLU A 44 0.53 -3.08 4.70
N VAL A 45 0.63 -2.20 5.71
CA VAL A 45 1.82 -2.11 6.57
C VAL A 45 1.68 -3.11 7.71
N ALA A 46 2.70 -3.96 7.88
CA ALA A 46 2.76 -4.92 8.96
C ALA A 46 3.06 -4.23 10.29
N GLN A 47 2.49 -4.75 11.38
CA GLN A 47 2.71 -4.24 12.75
C GLN A 47 2.35 -2.75 12.93
N SER A 48 1.37 -2.24 12.18
CA SER A 48 0.81 -0.90 12.37
C SER A 48 -0.58 -1.00 12.98
N GLY A 49 -0.87 -0.17 13.98
CA GLY A 49 -2.22 0.09 14.44
C GLY A 49 -2.93 1.15 13.58
N SER A 50 -3.96 1.78 14.15
CA SER A 50 -4.74 2.84 13.49
C SER A 50 -3.93 4.12 13.24
N PHE A 51 -2.83 4.32 13.98
CA PHE A 51 -1.99 5.51 13.86
C PHE A 51 -0.59 5.17 13.34
N MET A 52 -0.56 4.80 12.05
CA MET A 52 0.64 4.34 11.35
C MET A 52 1.87 5.25 11.47
N PRO A 53 1.78 6.59 11.41
CA PRO A 53 2.96 7.45 11.54
C PRO A 53 3.66 7.33 12.91
N HIS A 54 2.92 7.00 13.96
CA HIS A 54 3.49 6.78 15.30
C HIS A 54 4.11 5.40 15.43
N ASP A 55 3.41 4.36 14.97
CA ASP A 55 3.85 2.97 15.13
C ASP A 55 4.97 2.61 14.14
N GLN A 56 4.89 3.14 12.92
CA GLN A 56 5.77 2.82 11.79
C GLN A 56 6.10 4.08 10.97
N GLY A 57 6.75 5.06 11.60
CA GLY A 57 7.07 6.35 10.98
C GLY A 57 7.87 6.25 9.67
N GLN A 58 8.83 5.32 9.57
CA GLN A 58 9.61 5.11 8.35
C GLN A 58 8.76 4.56 7.19
N ALA A 59 7.81 3.67 7.49
CA ALA A 59 6.89 3.13 6.50
C ALA A 59 5.93 4.21 5.99
N ALA A 60 5.36 5.00 6.91
CA ALA A 60 4.48 6.11 6.58
C ALA A 60 5.20 7.15 5.69
N LEU A 61 6.45 7.48 6.01
CA LEU A 61 7.26 8.38 5.19
C LEU A 61 7.52 7.81 3.79
N SER A 62 7.86 6.53 3.69
CA SER A 62 8.14 5.89 2.38
C SER A 62 6.91 5.92 1.47
N ILE A 63 5.73 5.63 2.02
CA ILE A 63 4.44 5.74 1.30
C ILE A 63 4.17 7.19 0.88
N PHE A 64 4.46 8.16 1.74
CA PHE A 64 4.27 9.58 1.43
C PHE A 64 5.22 10.08 0.34
N GLU A 65 6.50 9.68 0.39
CA GLU A 65 7.49 9.99 -0.64
C GLU A 65 7.12 9.35 -1.99
N TYR A 66 6.55 8.14 -1.99
CA TYR A 66 6.00 7.51 -3.20
C TYR A 66 4.82 8.29 -3.77
N LEU A 67 3.89 8.74 -2.93
CA LEU A 67 2.77 9.59 -3.37
C LEU A 67 3.25 10.90 -4.02
N LEU A 68 4.33 11.48 -3.49
CA LEU A 68 4.96 12.69 -4.04
C LEU A 68 5.86 12.43 -5.27
N GLY A 69 5.97 11.17 -5.72
CA GLY A 69 6.83 10.80 -6.85
C GLY A 69 8.33 10.91 -6.56
N LYS A 70 8.73 11.03 -5.29
CA LYS A 70 10.14 11.03 -4.87
C LYS A 70 10.73 9.62 -4.85
N ARG A 71 9.89 8.58 -4.92
CA ARG A 71 10.27 7.17 -4.96
C ARG A 71 9.48 6.43 -6.05
N PRO A 72 10.09 5.44 -6.72
CA PRO A 72 9.40 4.60 -7.72
C PRO A 72 8.54 3.49 -7.10
N THR A 73 8.77 3.15 -5.83
CA THR A 73 8.00 2.16 -5.09
C THR A 73 7.62 2.72 -3.72
N PRO A 74 6.46 2.33 -3.17
CA PRO A 74 6.14 2.62 -1.78
C PRO A 74 7.25 2.08 -0.88
#